data_AF-A0A2V9J078-F1
#
_entry.id   AF-A0A2V9J078-F1
#
_cell.length_a   1.000
_cell.length_b   1.000
_cell.length_c   1.000
_cell.angle_alpha   90.00
_cell.angle_beta   90.00
_cell.angle_gamma   90.00
#
_symmetry.space_group_name_H-M   'P 1'
#
loop_
_entity.id
_entity.type
_entity.pdbx_description
1 polymer ?
#
loop_
_entity_poly.entity_id
_entity_poly.type
_entity_poly.pdbx_seq_one_letter_code
_entity_poly.pdbx_strand_id
1 'polypeptide(L)' 'MTFLRFFALGFVFLILAMASPPGTLAQTSGAITGTVTDETGAVMPSAKVTITNSGTGVVV' A
#
# COMPACT_ATOMS: atom_id res chain seq x y z
N MET A 1 -36.52 26.72 -0.39
CA MET A 1 -35.24 26.61 -1.16
C MET A 1 -34.11 25.92 -0.39
N THR A 2 -34.14 25.87 0.94
CA THR A 2 -33.14 25.15 1.78
C THR A 2 -33.30 23.63 1.72
N PHE A 3 -34.53 23.10 1.77
CA PHE A 3 -34.79 21.65 1.75
C PHE A 3 -34.29 20.94 0.48
N LEU A 4 -34.47 21.57 -0.69
CA LEU A 4 -33.97 21.05 -1.97
C LEU A 4 -32.43 21.03 -2.04
N ARG A 5 -31.76 21.98 -1.37
CA ARG A 5 -30.30 22.01 -1.27
C ARG A 5 -29.76 20.89 -0.40
N PHE A 6 -30.42 20.57 0.71
CA PHE A 6 -30.05 19.42 1.55
C PHE A 6 -30.20 18.10 0.80
N PHE A 7 -31.29 17.95 0.05
CA PHE A 7 -31.53 16.74 -0.74
C PHE A 7 -30.49 16.59 -1.87
N ALA A 8 -30.17 17.68 -2.56
CA ALA A 8 -29.11 17.69 -3.57
C ALA A 8 -27.74 17.36 -2.97
N LEU A 9 -27.40 17.88 -1.79
CA LEU A 9 -26.14 17.58 -1.12
C LEU A 9 -26.03 16.10 -0.74
N GLY A 10 -27.12 15.52 -0.22
CA GLY A 10 -27.19 14.08 0.09
C GLY A 10 -27.03 13.22 -1.16
N PHE A 11 -27.64 13.61 -2.27
CA PHE A 11 -27.53 12.89 -3.53
C PHE A 11 -26.12 12.96 -4.13
N VAL A 12 -25.46 14.12 -4.07
CA VAL A 12 -24.05 14.27 -4.48
C VAL A 12 -23.13 13.41 -3.62
N PHE A 13 -23.34 13.39 -2.31
CA PHE A 13 -22.55 12.55 -1.40
C PHE A 13 -22.72 11.06 -1.71
N LEU A 14 -23.95 10.62 -2.01
CA LEU A 14 -24.24 9.23 -2.38
C LEU A 14 -23.54 8.84 -3.70
N ILE A 15 -23.57 9.71 -4.71
CA ILE A 15 -22.85 9.47 -5.97
C ILE A 15 -21.34 9.34 -5.74
N LEU A 16 -20.76 10.22 -4.90
CA LEU A 16 -19.33 10.14 -4.56
C LEU A 16 -18.97 8.85 -3.84
N ALA A 17 -19.82 8.39 -2.92
CA ALA A 17 -19.60 7.12 -2.22
C ALA A 17 -19.63 5.92 -3.18
N MET A 18 -20.59 5.90 -4.12
CA MET A 18 -20.71 4.83 -5.14
C MET A 18 -19.59 4.86 -6.19
N ALA A 19 -18.96 6.01 -6.41
CA ALA A 19 -17.84 6.16 -7.33
C ALA A 19 -16.49 5.71 -6.73
N SER A 20 -16.43 5.39 -5.44
CA SER A 20 -15.20 4.89 -4.81
C SER A 20 -14.86 3.48 -5.31
N PRO A 21 -13.61 3.20 -5.74
CA PRO A 21 -13.21 1.86 -6.15
C PRO A 21 -13.35 0.87 -4.97
N PRO A 22 -14.00 -0.29 -5.15
CA PRO A 22 -14.04 -1.31 -4.11
C PRO A 22 -12.62 -1.82 -3.84
N GLY A 23 -12.15 -1.62 -2.60
CA GLY A 23 -10.83 -2.13 -2.17
C GLY A 23 -9.68 -1.14 -2.26
N THR A 24 -9.90 0.17 -2.01
CA THR A 24 -8.81 1.13 -1.75
C THR A 24 -8.06 0.80 -0.45
N LEU A 25 -7.32 -0.29 -0.44
CA LEU A 25 -6.34 -0.62 0.59
C LEU A 25 -5.02 0.01 0.12
N ALA A 26 -4.58 1.09 0.78
CA ALA A 26 -3.35 1.80 0.43
C ALA A 26 -2.06 0.99 0.72
N GLN A 27 -2.20 -0.23 1.23
CA GLN A 27 -1.10 -1.06 1.71
C GLN A 27 -1.20 -2.45 1.08
N THR A 28 -0.26 -2.74 0.17
CA THR A 28 -0.01 -4.11 -0.29
C THR A 28 1.14 -4.69 0.52
N SER A 29 1.01 -5.94 0.97
CA SER A 29 2.11 -6.71 1.55
C SER A 29 2.69 -7.67 0.51
N GLY A 30 3.98 -7.94 0.65
CA GLY A 30 4.72 -8.89 -0.19
C GLY A 30 5.92 -9.44 0.59
N ALA A 31 6.46 -10.56 0.13
CA ALA A 31 7.62 -11.20 0.74
C ALA A 31 8.80 -11.21 -0.23
N ILE A 32 9.99 -10.91 0.27
CA ILE A 32 11.26 -11.08 -0.43
C ILE A 32 11.94 -12.30 0.18
N THR A 33 12.17 -13.34 -0.63
CA THR A 33 12.75 -14.61 -0.19
C THR A 33 13.95 -14.96 -1.06
N GLY A 34 15.01 -15.48 -0.46
CA GLY A 34 16.22 -15.90 -1.17
C GLY A 34 17.35 -16.29 -0.21
N THR A 35 18.49 -16.67 -0.78
CA THR A 35 19.71 -17.03 -0.04
C THR A 35 20.85 -16.10 -0.43
N VAL A 36 21.64 -15.67 0.56
CA VAL A 36 22.89 -14.93 0.31
C VAL A 36 24.02 -15.94 0.14
N THR A 37 24.71 -15.91 -0.99
CA THR A 37 25.86 -16.78 -1.29
C THR A 37 27.13 -15.97 -1.50
N ASP A 38 28.29 -16.58 -1.25
CA ASP A 38 29.59 -16.04 -1.64
C ASP A 38 29.98 -16.44 -3.09
N GLU A 39 31.19 -16.05 -3.51
CA GLU A 39 31.74 -16.32 -4.85
C GLU A 39 31.95 -17.82 -5.13
N THR A 40 32.01 -18.65 -4.10
CA THR A 40 32.13 -20.11 -4.22
C THR A 40 30.78 -20.81 -4.30
N GLY A 41 29.69 -20.07 -4.08
CA GLY A 41 28.32 -20.59 -4.03
C GLY A 41 27.91 -21.10 -2.65
N ALA A 42 28.71 -20.87 -1.60
CA ALA A 42 28.35 -21.27 -0.24
C ALA A 42 27.34 -20.30 0.37
N VAL A 43 26.39 -20.82 1.16
CA VAL A 43 25.41 -20.00 1.89
C VAL A 43 26.10 -19.24 3.02
N MET A 44 25.90 -17.92 3.08
CA MET A 44 26.48 -17.05 4.08
C MET A 44 25.61 -16.97 5.34
N PRO A 45 26.01 -17.57 6.48
CA PRO A 45 25.27 -17.42 7.72
C PRO A 45 25.42 -16.01 8.27
N SER A 46 24.43 -15.54 9.03
CA SER A 46 24.45 -14.24 9.72
C SER A 46 24.65 -13.02 8.82
N ALA A 47 24.31 -13.11 7.53
CA ALA A 47 24.33 -11.97 6.62
C ALA A 47 23.37 -10.87 7.11
N LYS A 48 23.86 -9.63 7.24
CA LYS A 48 23.03 -8.48 7.58
C LYS A 48 22.30 -8.00 6.34
N VAL A 49 20.97 -7.96 6.41
CA VAL A 49 20.10 -7.45 5.34
C VAL A 49 19.40 -6.19 5.83
N THR A 50 19.33 -5.17 4.98
CA THR A 50 18.60 -3.94 5.23
C THR A 50 17.78 -3.62 3.99
N ILE A 51 16.49 -3.35 4.17
CA ILE A 51 15.54 -3.08 3.08
C ILE A 51 15.05 -1.64 3.20
N THR A 52 15.17 -0.88 2.11
CA THR A 52 14.67 0.49 2.03
C THR A 52 13.50 0.56 1.07
N ASN A 53 12.38 1.12 1.51
CA ASN A 53 11.26 1.43 0.63
C ASN A 53 11.54 2.74 -0.13
N SER A 54 11.68 2.68 -1.46
CA SER A 54 11.99 3.87 -2.28
C SER A 54 10.87 4.91 -2.35
N GLY A 55 9.61 4.53 -2.09
CA GLY A 55 8.47 5.46 -2.11
C GLY A 55 8.27 6.20 -0.79
N THR A 56 8.66 5.59 0.33
CA THR A 56 8.43 6.16 1.69
C THR A 56 9.71 6.47 2.46
N GLY A 57 10.86 5.97 2.03
CA GLY A 57 12.14 6.12 2.73
C GLY A 57 12.29 5.26 3.99
N VAL A 58 11.30 4.42 4.32
CA VAL A 58 11.34 3.53 5.49
C VAL A 58 12.43 2.47 5.31
N VAL A 59 13.19 2.20 6.37
CA VAL A 59 14.29 1.22 6.42
C VAL A 59 14.00 0.17 7.48
N VAL A 60 14.14 -1.12 7.14
CA VAL A 60 13.98 -2.27 8.06
C VAL A 60 15.15 -3.24 7.97
#